data_AF-A0A166FN36-F1
#
_entry.id   AF-A0A166FN36-F1
#
_cell.length_a   1.000
_cell.length_b   1.000
_cell.length_c   1.000
_cell.angle_alpha   90.00
_cell.angle_beta   90.00
_cell.angle_gamma   90.00
#
_symmetry.space_group_name_H-M   'P 1'
#
loop_
_entity.id
_entity.type
_entity.pdbx_description
1 polymer ?
#
loop_
_entity_poly.entity_id
_entity_poly.type
_entity_poly.pdbx_seq_one_letter_code
_entity_poly.pdbx_strand_id
1 'polypeptide(L)'
;MFSASALLFHISVAALLVSAKAIDKRAEFSLSNGQAAQALNAKFATLAAGSPCDAGENACIDGQFSQCVNGVFVSTGCAGGLSCVALPLVNSAGTSITCDTIDDATTRIANTGATGGLTGSASKKRQATPTAPPACAAKTKRSFADLIFTKRIAQQDLPAVAQSWQTLCEASGGDIVTNTPCVTLAGVNGINALLANSDPCAQQDNADAMVTFAKSAGITNKDALIANAVAYRQHPRNALDIGGGLIPSTPFCQKAPQNAELNGLVNGQLDGVNPGIFGGPKFTPVAFGDPVSCPFGKTPDVSTCTCN
;
A
#
# COMPACT_ATOMS: atom_id res chain seq x y z
N MET A 1 13.02 -19.10 82.24
CA MET A 1 13.96 -18.48 81.28
C MET A 1 13.27 -18.48 79.92
N PHE A 2 13.02 -17.27 79.37
CA PHE A 2 12.53 -16.89 78.01
C PHE A 2 11.19 -17.50 77.53
N SER A 3 10.03 -16.84 77.55
CA SER A 3 9.56 -15.56 76.95
C SER A 3 9.60 -15.52 75.42
N ALA A 4 8.41 -15.52 74.77
CA ALA A 4 7.99 -14.45 73.85
C ALA A 4 6.63 -14.75 73.19
N SER A 5 5.73 -13.77 73.30
CA SER A 5 4.45 -13.63 72.60
C SER A 5 4.62 -13.56 71.08
N ALA A 6 3.70 -14.15 70.33
CA ALA A 6 3.55 -13.90 68.90
C ALA A 6 2.24 -13.14 68.64
N LEU A 7 2.37 -11.83 68.36
CA LEU A 7 1.31 -10.98 67.82
C LEU A 7 0.99 -11.43 66.38
N LEU A 8 -0.28 -11.75 66.11
CA LEU A 8 -0.80 -11.91 64.75
C LEU A 8 -1.04 -10.51 64.14
N PHE A 9 -0.13 -10.06 63.28
CA PHE A 9 -0.34 -8.89 62.42
C PHE A 9 -1.16 -9.32 61.19
N HIS A 10 -2.39 -8.82 61.08
CA HIS A 10 -3.15 -8.85 59.82
C HIS A 10 -2.51 -7.87 58.84
N ILE A 11 -1.87 -8.39 57.79
CA ILE A 11 -1.45 -7.60 56.63
C ILE A 11 -2.67 -7.45 55.72
N SER A 12 -3.28 -6.26 55.72
CA SER A 12 -4.22 -5.84 54.68
C SER A 12 -3.50 -5.75 53.34
N VAL A 13 -3.82 -6.66 52.41
CA VAL A 13 -3.42 -6.55 50.99
C VAL A 13 -4.35 -5.52 50.33
N ALA A 14 -4.00 -4.25 50.44
CA ALA A 14 -4.65 -3.18 49.70
C ALA A 14 -4.00 -3.03 48.31
N ALA A 15 -4.79 -3.38 47.28
CA ALA A 15 -4.76 -2.93 45.89
C ALA A 15 -3.42 -2.54 45.24
N LEU A 16 -2.85 -3.47 44.46
CA LEU A 16 -2.07 -3.18 43.25
C LEU A 16 -2.96 -3.39 42.01
N LEU A 17 -3.91 -2.48 41.78
CA LEU A 17 -4.60 -2.37 40.48
C LEU A 17 -3.93 -1.25 39.67
N VAL A 18 -2.67 -1.48 39.28
CA VAL A 18 -2.01 -0.61 38.29
C VAL A 18 -2.46 -1.05 36.88
N SER A 19 -3.44 -0.31 36.35
CA SER A 19 -3.73 0.00 34.93
C SER A 19 -3.43 -1.06 33.84
N ALA A 20 -4.28 -2.08 33.72
CA ALA A 20 -4.40 -2.88 32.49
C ALA A 20 -4.69 -1.99 31.25
N LYS A 21 -5.53 -0.95 31.42
CA LYS A 21 -5.92 0.00 30.35
C LYS A 21 -4.76 0.81 29.74
N ALA A 22 -3.68 1.06 30.49
CA ALA A 22 -2.52 1.80 29.97
C ALA A 22 -1.58 0.89 29.16
N ILE A 23 -1.58 -0.41 29.46
CA ILE A 23 -0.83 -1.42 28.71
C ILE A 23 -1.53 -1.69 27.37
N ASP A 24 -2.86 -1.79 27.36
CA ASP A 24 -3.64 -2.00 26.14
C ASP A 24 -3.45 -0.88 25.11
N LYS A 25 -3.47 0.38 25.56
CA LYS A 25 -3.23 1.55 24.69
C LYS A 25 -1.81 1.61 24.12
N ARG A 26 -0.79 1.24 24.91
CA ARG A 26 0.61 1.19 24.45
C ARG A 26 0.81 0.12 23.38
N ALA A 27 0.16 -1.03 23.54
CA ALA A 27 0.22 -2.10 22.55
C ALA A 27 -0.43 -1.69 21.22
N GLU A 28 -1.52 -0.91 21.26
CA GLU A 28 -2.28 -0.48 20.08
C GLU A 28 -1.45 0.34 19.08
N PHE A 29 -0.56 1.23 19.55
CA PHE A 29 0.26 2.06 18.66
C PHE A 29 1.73 1.62 18.54
N SER A 30 2.22 0.71 19.38
CA SER A 30 3.65 0.32 19.35
C SER A 30 4.08 -0.18 17.96
N LEU A 31 3.41 -1.20 17.42
CA LEU A 31 3.74 -1.76 16.11
C LEU A 31 3.62 -0.72 14.99
N SER A 32 2.53 0.05 14.99
CA SER A 32 2.28 1.13 14.03
C SER A 32 3.40 2.19 14.06
N ASN A 33 3.82 2.60 15.25
CA ASN A 33 4.91 3.55 15.44
C ASN A 33 6.24 2.98 14.91
N GLY A 34 6.51 1.70 15.12
CA GLY A 34 7.70 1.04 14.59
C GLY A 34 7.72 1.02 13.06
N GLN A 35 6.60 0.66 12.43
CA GLN A 35 6.45 0.67 10.97
C GLN A 35 6.54 2.09 10.39
N ALA A 36 5.96 3.08 11.08
CA ALA A 36 6.07 4.48 10.70
C ALA A 36 7.52 5.00 10.78
N ALA A 37 8.26 4.61 11.82
CA ALA A 37 9.68 4.96 11.97
C ALA A 37 10.52 4.34 10.84
N GLN A 38 10.25 3.07 10.50
CA GLN A 38 10.88 2.40 9.36
C GLN A 38 10.61 3.11 8.03
N ALA A 39 9.35 3.50 7.78
CA ALA A 39 8.97 4.22 6.58
C ALA A 39 9.65 5.60 6.49
N LEU A 40 9.78 6.31 7.62
CA LEU A 40 10.51 7.58 7.67
C LEU A 40 12.00 7.39 7.40
N ASN A 41 12.66 6.43 8.04
CA ASN A 41 14.07 6.12 7.78
C ASN A 41 14.30 5.70 6.32
N ALA A 42 13.36 4.97 5.71
CA ALA A 42 13.41 4.63 4.28
C ALA A 42 13.23 5.87 3.38
N LYS A 43 12.29 6.77 3.71
CA LYS A 43 12.10 8.05 3.00
C LYS A 43 13.37 8.90 3.07
N PHE A 44 13.95 9.03 4.25
CA PHE A 44 15.17 9.78 4.52
C PHE A 44 16.36 9.33 3.67
N ALA A 45 16.50 8.01 3.46
CA ALA A 45 17.53 7.45 2.58
C ALA A 45 17.39 7.86 1.10
N THR A 46 16.25 8.43 0.69
CA THR A 46 16.03 8.94 -0.68
C THR A 46 16.31 10.44 -0.82
N LEU A 47 16.55 11.13 0.29
CA LEU A 47 16.82 12.57 0.32
C LEU A 47 18.32 12.83 0.29
N ALA A 48 18.70 13.98 -0.27
CA ALA A 48 20.07 14.48 -0.30
C ALA A 48 20.10 15.93 0.20
N ALA A 49 21.28 16.43 0.59
CA ALA A 49 21.45 17.82 1.00
C ALA A 49 20.94 18.77 -0.09
N GLY A 50 20.17 19.80 0.29
CA GLY A 50 19.54 20.72 -0.66
C GLY A 50 18.27 20.21 -1.34
N SER A 51 17.75 19.03 -0.96
CA SER A 51 16.42 18.60 -1.40
C SER A 51 15.35 19.63 -0.98
N PRO A 52 14.34 19.89 -1.83
CA PRO A 52 13.26 20.80 -1.49
C PRO A 52 12.42 20.25 -0.35
N CYS A 53 11.89 21.13 0.49
CA CYS A 53 11.09 20.76 1.66
C CYS A 53 10.06 21.84 2.01
N ASP A 54 9.08 21.45 2.81
CA ASP A 54 8.08 22.37 3.35
C ASP A 54 8.50 22.92 4.72
N ALA A 55 8.09 24.15 5.02
CA ALA A 55 8.42 24.80 6.28
C ALA A 55 7.97 23.94 7.49
N GLY A 56 8.91 23.67 8.40
CA GLY A 56 8.69 22.83 9.57
C GLY A 56 8.95 21.33 9.34
N GLU A 57 9.31 20.90 8.13
CA GLU A 57 9.73 19.52 7.87
C GLU A 57 11.14 19.25 8.43
N ASN A 58 11.30 18.08 9.04
CA ASN A 58 12.57 17.57 9.55
C ASN A 58 12.87 16.22 8.91
N ALA A 59 14.15 15.94 8.67
CA ALA A 59 14.62 14.71 8.05
C ALA A 59 15.98 14.27 8.62
N CYS A 60 16.36 13.03 8.30
CA CYS A 60 17.74 12.59 8.42
C CYS A 60 18.34 12.49 7.02
N ILE A 61 19.44 13.18 6.75
CA ILE A 61 20.10 13.16 5.44
C ILE A 61 21.56 12.82 5.70
N ASP A 62 22.05 11.73 5.11
CA ASP A 62 23.41 11.22 5.33
C ASP A 62 23.77 11.07 6.82
N GLY A 63 22.80 10.67 7.64
CA GLY A 63 22.95 10.52 9.09
C GLY A 63 22.97 11.83 9.89
N GLN A 64 22.71 12.98 9.26
CA GLN A 64 22.65 14.29 9.89
C GLN A 64 21.20 14.75 10.08
N PHE A 65 20.93 15.45 11.18
CA PHE A 65 19.62 16.02 11.44
C PHE A 65 19.40 17.24 10.55
N SER A 66 18.37 17.22 9.72
CA SER A 66 18.10 18.25 8.73
C SER A 66 16.77 18.92 9.00
N GLN A 67 16.75 20.25 8.96
CA GLN A 67 15.54 21.06 9.12
C GLN A 67 15.28 21.84 7.84
N CYS A 68 14.02 22.04 7.50
CA CYS A 68 13.66 22.88 6.37
C CYS A 68 13.86 24.37 6.68
N VAL A 69 14.81 25.00 5.99
CA VAL A 69 15.10 26.43 6.10
C VAL A 69 15.05 27.03 4.71
N ASN A 70 14.15 28.00 4.49
CA ASN A 70 13.95 28.66 3.19
C ASN A 70 13.66 27.68 2.03
N GLY A 71 12.89 26.61 2.31
CA GLY A 71 12.45 25.64 1.30
C GLY A 71 13.49 24.57 0.94
N VAL A 72 14.63 24.53 1.64
CA VAL A 72 15.67 23.51 1.45
C VAL A 72 16.10 22.91 2.79
N PHE A 73 16.44 21.62 2.78
CA PHE A 73 16.96 20.97 3.97
C PHE A 73 18.38 21.47 4.30
N VAL A 74 18.57 21.94 5.52
CA VAL A 74 19.87 22.33 6.09
C VAL A 74 20.22 21.37 7.21
N SER A 75 21.37 20.73 7.10
CA SER A 75 21.81 19.64 7.98
C SER A 75 22.73 20.12 9.10
N THR A 76 22.49 19.60 10.29
CA THR A 76 23.31 19.72 11.49
C THR A 76 23.76 18.33 11.91
N GLY A 77 25.07 18.14 12.05
CA GLY A 77 25.65 16.86 12.45
C GLY A 77 25.24 16.44 13.86
N CYS A 78 25.07 15.14 14.06
CA CYS A 78 24.91 14.55 15.39
C CYS A 78 26.26 14.53 16.15
N ALA A 79 26.21 14.42 17.48
CA ALA A 79 27.41 14.21 18.28
C ALA A 79 28.13 12.91 17.87
N GLY A 80 29.44 12.85 18.07
CA GLY A 80 30.31 11.78 17.55
C GLY A 80 29.81 10.37 17.90
N GLY A 81 29.70 9.52 16.88
CA GLY A 81 29.22 8.13 16.99
C GLY A 81 27.70 7.97 16.87
N LEU A 82 26.93 9.06 16.78
CA LEU A 82 25.48 9.04 16.59
C LEU A 82 25.09 9.36 15.15
N SER A 83 23.94 8.86 14.73
CA SER A 83 23.28 9.15 13.46
C SER A 83 21.86 9.65 13.72
N CYS A 84 21.40 10.60 12.91
CA CYS A 84 20.00 10.97 12.87
C CYS A 84 19.18 9.76 12.38
N VAL A 85 18.12 9.44 13.12
CA VAL A 85 17.15 8.39 12.79
C VAL A 85 15.74 8.79 13.26
N ALA A 86 14.71 8.24 12.62
CA ALA A 86 13.36 8.21 13.16
C ALA A 86 13.19 7.01 14.11
N LEU A 87 12.63 7.26 15.30
CA LEU A 87 12.33 6.27 16.33
C LEU A 87 10.83 6.25 16.65
N PRO A 88 10.26 5.09 17.04
CA PRO A 88 8.88 5.01 17.50
C PRO A 88 8.71 5.73 18.84
N LEU A 89 7.60 6.46 19.00
CA LEU A 89 7.21 6.98 20.31
C LEU A 89 6.69 5.84 21.20
N VAL A 90 7.07 5.85 22.48
CA VAL A 90 6.79 4.75 23.43
C VAL A 90 5.56 5.01 24.30
N ASN A 91 5.15 6.27 24.45
CA ASN A 91 4.07 6.71 25.35
C ASN A 91 2.87 7.30 24.61
N SER A 92 2.97 7.46 23.28
CA SER A 92 1.96 8.09 22.43
C SER A 92 2.08 7.58 21.00
N ALA A 93 1.04 7.75 20.19
CA ALA A 93 1.10 7.49 18.76
C ALA A 93 2.10 8.45 18.07
N GLY A 94 2.81 7.95 17.06
CA GLY A 94 3.75 8.72 16.24
C GLY A 94 5.20 8.30 16.37
N THR A 95 6.08 9.13 15.83
CA THR A 95 7.53 8.93 15.77
C THR A 95 8.26 10.19 16.22
N SER A 96 9.54 10.08 16.50
CA SER A 96 10.43 11.20 16.78
C SER A 96 11.71 11.07 15.97
N ILE A 97 12.28 12.18 15.53
CA ILE A 97 13.59 12.21 14.87
C ILE A 97 14.63 12.62 15.92
N THR A 98 15.68 11.83 16.09
CA THR A 98 16.74 12.09 17.06
C THR A 98 18.08 11.53 16.60
N CYS A 99 19.16 12.02 17.20
CA CYS A 99 20.47 11.39 17.09
C CYS A 99 20.53 10.19 18.04
N ASP A 100 20.82 9.01 17.51
CA ASP A 100 21.02 7.78 18.27
C ASP A 100 22.06 6.88 17.55
N THR A 101 22.49 5.80 18.17
CA THR A 101 23.24 4.76 17.46
C THR A 101 22.29 3.96 16.56
N ILE A 102 22.78 3.49 15.42
CA ILE A 102 21.98 2.66 14.51
C ILE A 102 21.53 1.35 15.17
N ASP A 103 22.36 0.79 16.05
CA ASP A 103 22.08 -0.46 16.77
C ASP A 103 20.95 -0.27 17.80
N ASP A 104 20.99 0.80 18.60
CA ASP A 104 19.92 1.13 19.54
C ASP A 104 18.62 1.48 18.80
N ALA A 105 18.70 2.26 17.73
CA ALA A 105 17.55 2.59 16.89
C ALA A 105 16.86 1.34 16.33
N THR A 106 17.65 0.41 15.80
CA THR A 106 17.17 -0.87 15.28
C THR A 106 16.54 -1.72 16.38
N THR A 107 17.14 -1.76 17.57
CA THR A 107 16.62 -2.48 18.74
C THR A 107 15.28 -1.90 19.19
N ARG A 108 15.17 -0.57 19.29
CA ARG A 108 13.93 0.11 19.69
C ARG A 108 12.79 -0.11 18.70
N ILE A 109 13.08 -0.13 17.39
CA ILE A 109 12.11 -0.48 16.36
C ILE A 109 11.69 -1.95 16.49
N ALA A 110 12.65 -2.87 16.67
CA ALA A 110 12.34 -4.29 16.83
C ALA A 110 11.47 -4.58 18.07
N ASN A 111 11.70 -3.85 19.17
CA ASN A 111 10.93 -3.97 20.41
C ASN A 111 9.45 -3.58 20.26
N THR A 112 9.07 -2.91 19.18
CA THR A 112 7.66 -2.65 18.91
C THR A 112 6.91 -3.82 18.26
N GLY A 113 7.64 -4.87 17.88
CA GLY A 113 7.16 -5.94 17.02
C GLY A 113 7.37 -5.67 15.53
N ALA A 114 7.86 -4.49 15.14
CA ALA A 114 8.21 -4.20 13.76
C ALA A 114 9.43 -5.04 13.34
N THR A 115 9.29 -5.76 12.22
CA THR A 115 10.40 -6.52 11.63
C THR A 115 11.05 -5.71 10.53
N GLY A 116 12.31 -5.96 10.23
CA GLY A 116 12.96 -5.35 9.09
C GLY A 116 14.00 -4.28 9.38
N GLY A 117 14.58 -4.27 10.58
CA GLY A 117 15.66 -3.34 10.90
C GLY A 117 15.23 -1.88 10.85
N LEU A 118 16.20 -0.97 10.66
CA LEU A 118 15.99 0.47 10.72
C LEU A 118 14.99 1.02 9.69
N THR A 119 14.96 0.45 8.49
CA THR A 119 14.19 0.96 7.34
C THR A 119 13.04 0.03 6.93
N GLY A 120 12.72 -0.99 7.73
CA GLY A 120 11.73 -2.01 7.36
C GLY A 120 12.24 -3.00 6.30
N SER A 121 13.51 -2.86 5.91
CA SER A 121 14.26 -3.82 5.11
C SER A 121 15.02 -4.76 6.04
N ALA A 122 14.40 -5.87 6.48
CA ALA A 122 15.21 -7.01 6.99
C ALA A 122 16.20 -7.28 5.88
N SER A 123 17.47 -7.53 6.22
CA SER A 123 18.52 -7.98 5.30
C SER A 123 17.83 -8.66 4.13
N LYS A 124 17.71 -7.94 3.02
CA LYS A 124 17.51 -8.59 1.75
C LYS A 124 18.80 -9.38 1.64
N LYS A 125 18.83 -10.60 2.18
CA LYS A 125 19.38 -11.74 1.45
C LYS A 125 18.71 -11.57 0.12
N ARG A 126 19.35 -10.81 -0.80
CA ARG A 126 18.76 -10.21 -2.02
C ARG A 126 17.55 -11.04 -2.32
N GLN A 127 16.35 -10.60 -1.88
CA GLN A 127 15.20 -11.46 -2.11
C GLN A 127 15.18 -11.49 -3.61
N ALA A 128 15.56 -12.65 -4.16
CA ALA A 128 15.90 -12.75 -5.55
C ALA A 128 14.73 -12.11 -6.25
N THR A 129 14.98 -11.07 -7.07
CA THR A 129 13.92 -10.47 -7.87
C THR A 129 13.12 -11.65 -8.38
N PRO A 130 11.82 -11.75 -8.02
CA PRO A 130 11.06 -12.96 -8.28
C PRO A 130 11.30 -13.32 -9.73
N THR A 131 11.70 -14.57 -9.95
CA THR A 131 12.06 -14.99 -11.30
C THR A 131 10.79 -15.50 -11.93
N ALA A 132 10.41 -14.89 -13.05
CA ALA A 132 9.25 -15.32 -13.82
C ALA A 132 9.45 -16.80 -14.19
N PRO A 133 8.44 -17.67 -14.02
CA PRO A 133 8.53 -19.04 -14.51
C PRO A 133 8.88 -19.03 -16.02
N PRO A 134 9.76 -19.94 -16.50
CA PRO A 134 10.16 -19.95 -17.91
C PRO A 134 9.00 -20.00 -18.89
N ALA A 135 7.91 -20.69 -18.52
CA ALA A 135 6.68 -20.77 -19.30
C ALA A 135 6.01 -19.40 -19.53
N CYS A 136 6.19 -18.44 -18.60
CA CYS A 136 5.67 -17.09 -18.72
C CYS A 136 6.51 -16.22 -19.67
N ALA A 137 7.81 -16.48 -19.82
CA ALA A 137 8.70 -15.71 -20.68
C ALA A 137 8.45 -15.94 -22.19
N ALA A 138 7.85 -17.08 -22.56
CA ALA A 138 7.57 -17.42 -23.95
C ALA A 138 6.46 -16.56 -24.61
N LYS A 139 5.70 -15.79 -23.81
CA LYS A 139 4.57 -14.98 -24.30
C LYS A 139 4.97 -13.56 -24.75
N THR A 140 6.21 -13.13 -24.52
CA THR A 140 6.70 -11.77 -24.86
C THR A 140 7.73 -11.80 -25.99
N LYS A 141 7.28 -12.01 -27.23
CA LYS A 141 8.06 -11.68 -28.43
C LYS A 141 7.47 -10.47 -29.13
N ARG A 142 7.72 -9.26 -28.64
CA ARG A 142 7.65 -8.03 -29.47
C ARG A 142 8.79 -7.08 -29.12
N SER A 143 9.27 -6.40 -30.17
CA SER A 143 10.47 -5.58 -30.22
C SER A 143 10.43 -4.42 -29.22
N PHE A 144 11.51 -4.27 -28.46
CA PHE A 144 11.75 -3.18 -27.50
C PHE A 144 11.93 -1.79 -28.16
N ALA A 145 11.83 -1.68 -29.48
CA ALA A 145 12.15 -0.45 -30.21
C ALA A 145 11.12 0.70 -30.01
N ASP A 146 9.89 0.41 -29.59
CA ASP A 146 8.83 1.43 -29.43
C ASP A 146 8.62 1.93 -27.98
N LEU A 147 9.37 1.41 -27.00
CA LEU A 147 9.22 1.81 -25.58
C LEU A 147 10.17 2.92 -25.14
N ILE A 148 10.65 3.72 -26.11
CA ILE A 148 11.55 4.85 -25.85
C ILE A 148 10.80 5.93 -25.03
N PHE A 149 11.22 6.07 -23.77
CA PHE A 149 10.91 7.14 -22.80
C PHE A 149 9.52 7.22 -22.16
N THR A 150 9.01 6.11 -21.61
CA THR A 150 7.93 6.22 -20.62
C THR A 150 8.26 5.44 -19.35
N LYS A 151 8.68 6.18 -18.32
CA LYS A 151 8.80 5.72 -16.91
C LYS A 151 7.46 5.23 -16.31
N ARG A 152 6.39 5.19 -17.12
CA ARG A 152 5.01 4.76 -16.85
C ARG A 152 4.38 4.25 -18.14
N ILE A 153 3.61 3.17 -18.12
CA ILE A 153 2.57 2.97 -19.14
C ILE A 153 1.37 3.79 -18.66
N ALA A 154 1.33 5.07 -19.04
CA ALA A 154 0.22 5.95 -18.67
C ALA A 154 -0.98 5.66 -19.57
N GLN A 155 -2.07 5.16 -18.99
CA GLN A 155 -3.35 5.02 -19.69
C GLN A 155 -3.94 6.40 -20.01
N GLN A 156 -3.78 6.82 -21.26
CA GLN A 156 -4.33 8.09 -21.76
C GLN A 156 -5.85 8.08 -21.88
N ASP A 157 -6.46 6.90 -21.79
CA ASP A 157 -7.89 6.66 -21.91
C ASP A 157 -8.66 6.82 -20.58
N LEU A 158 -7.98 7.01 -19.44
CA LEU A 158 -8.64 7.19 -18.14
C LEU A 158 -9.71 8.29 -18.12
N PRO A 159 -9.49 9.48 -18.71
CA PRO A 159 -10.55 10.49 -18.79
C PRO A 159 -11.78 9.99 -19.54
N ALA A 160 -11.60 9.23 -20.63
CA ALA A 160 -12.70 8.65 -21.40
C ALA A 160 -13.44 7.56 -20.62
N VAL A 161 -12.71 6.74 -19.84
CA VAL A 161 -13.32 5.74 -18.94
C VAL A 161 -14.24 6.42 -17.92
N ALA A 162 -13.74 7.43 -17.20
CA ALA A 162 -14.56 8.19 -16.24
C ALA A 162 -15.76 8.85 -16.91
N GLN A 163 -15.53 9.51 -18.06
CA GLN A 163 -16.60 10.20 -18.79
C GLN A 163 -17.70 9.23 -19.25
N SER A 164 -17.33 8.02 -19.68
CA SER A 164 -18.29 7.02 -20.16
C SER A 164 -19.30 6.62 -19.06
N TRP A 165 -18.86 6.47 -17.82
CA TRP A 165 -19.75 6.20 -16.68
C TRP A 165 -20.58 7.44 -16.34
N GLN A 166 -19.93 8.60 -16.20
CA GLN A 166 -20.60 9.82 -15.76
C GLN A 166 -21.75 10.20 -16.69
N THR A 167 -21.53 10.17 -18.01
CA THR A 167 -22.57 10.46 -19.00
C THR A 167 -23.76 9.51 -18.91
N LEU A 168 -23.51 8.20 -18.72
CA LEU A 168 -24.60 7.24 -18.56
C LEU A 168 -25.36 7.44 -17.25
N CYS A 169 -24.66 7.78 -16.17
CA CYS A 169 -25.23 7.98 -14.84
C CYS A 169 -26.12 9.24 -14.77
N GLU A 170 -25.68 10.34 -15.38
CA GLU A 170 -26.49 11.56 -15.46
C GLU A 170 -27.76 11.35 -16.30
N ALA A 171 -27.67 10.56 -17.36
CA ALA A 171 -28.83 10.20 -18.19
C ALA A 171 -29.77 9.17 -17.54
N SER A 172 -29.36 8.52 -16.45
CA SER A 172 -30.10 7.41 -15.84
C SER A 172 -31.21 7.83 -14.89
N GLY A 173 -31.34 9.13 -14.61
CA GLY A 173 -32.08 9.60 -13.43
C GLY A 173 -31.26 9.57 -12.14
N GLY A 174 -29.93 9.46 -12.23
CA GLY A 174 -29.03 9.70 -11.10
C GLY A 174 -29.10 11.15 -10.60
N ASP A 175 -28.58 11.40 -9.41
CA ASP A 175 -28.55 12.75 -8.84
C ASP A 175 -27.61 13.66 -9.65
N ILE A 176 -28.22 14.54 -10.45
CA ILE A 176 -27.55 15.57 -11.26
C ILE A 176 -27.33 16.89 -10.51
N VAL A 177 -27.86 17.02 -9.29
CA VAL A 177 -27.76 18.23 -8.48
C VAL A 177 -26.45 18.21 -7.71
N THR A 178 -26.13 17.10 -7.06
CA THR A 178 -24.84 16.91 -6.37
C THR A 178 -23.82 16.15 -7.20
N ASN A 179 -24.24 15.57 -8.34
CA ASN A 179 -23.46 14.64 -9.16
C ASN A 179 -22.95 13.41 -8.38
N THR A 180 -23.53 13.10 -7.22
CA THR A 180 -23.18 11.95 -6.40
C THR A 180 -24.28 10.90 -6.50
N PRO A 181 -24.00 9.64 -6.92
CA PRO A 181 -22.68 9.03 -6.97
C PRO A 181 -21.99 9.09 -8.33
N CYS A 182 -22.53 9.77 -9.35
CA CYS A 182 -22.01 9.76 -10.71
C CYS A 182 -20.51 10.13 -10.83
N VAL A 183 -20.10 11.28 -10.28
CA VAL A 183 -18.71 11.75 -10.28
C VAL A 183 -17.83 10.94 -9.32
N THR A 184 -18.37 10.52 -8.18
CA THR A 184 -17.63 9.71 -7.20
C THR A 184 -17.25 8.35 -7.77
N LEU A 185 -18.17 7.66 -8.45
CA LEU A 185 -17.93 6.34 -9.03
C LEU A 185 -17.11 6.41 -10.34
N ALA A 186 -17.26 7.47 -11.14
CA ALA A 186 -16.46 7.68 -12.35
C ALA A 186 -15.02 8.13 -12.05
N GLY A 187 -14.91 9.27 -11.35
CA GLY A 187 -13.67 10.02 -11.21
C GLY A 187 -12.90 9.60 -9.98
N VAL A 188 -13.43 9.94 -8.80
CA VAL A 188 -12.69 9.81 -7.54
C VAL A 188 -12.37 8.35 -7.25
N ASN A 189 -13.38 7.49 -7.14
CA ASN A 189 -13.15 6.08 -6.83
C ASN A 189 -12.72 5.31 -8.08
N GLY A 190 -13.35 5.58 -9.23
CA GLY A 190 -13.05 4.92 -10.49
C GLY A 190 -11.59 5.06 -10.91
N ILE A 191 -11.10 6.30 -11.08
CA ILE A 191 -9.71 6.53 -11.51
C ILE A 191 -8.72 6.11 -10.43
N ASN A 192 -9.00 6.37 -9.14
CA ASN A 192 -8.08 5.97 -8.06
C ASN A 192 -7.93 4.45 -7.98
N ALA A 193 -8.97 3.68 -8.30
CA ALA A 193 -8.91 2.22 -8.33
C ALA A 193 -8.07 1.67 -9.51
N LEU A 194 -7.93 2.42 -10.60
CA LEU A 194 -7.11 2.06 -11.77
C LEU A 194 -5.62 2.42 -11.61
N LEU A 195 -5.23 3.09 -10.52
CA LEU A 195 -3.82 3.44 -10.26
C LEU A 195 -2.98 2.20 -9.90
N ALA A 196 -1.70 2.24 -10.29
CA ALA A 196 -0.73 1.17 -10.07
C ALA A 196 -0.47 0.86 -8.58
N ASN A 197 -0.75 1.83 -7.70
CA ASN A 197 -0.55 1.73 -6.26
C ASN A 197 -1.85 1.43 -5.48
N SER A 198 -2.98 1.29 -6.18
CA SER A 198 -4.28 1.06 -5.55
C SER A 198 -4.43 -0.39 -5.12
N ASP A 199 -5.26 -0.65 -4.12
CA ASP A 199 -5.52 -2.01 -3.61
C ASP A 199 -5.91 -2.97 -4.76
N PRO A 200 -5.47 -4.25 -4.78
CA PRO A 200 -5.82 -5.22 -5.81
C PRO A 200 -7.33 -5.35 -6.07
N CYS A 201 -8.16 -5.17 -5.03
CA CYS A 201 -9.61 -5.29 -5.11
C CYS A 201 -10.35 -3.97 -5.35
N ALA A 202 -9.68 -2.80 -5.25
CA ALA A 202 -10.35 -1.50 -5.40
C ALA A 202 -11.16 -1.35 -6.69
N GLN A 203 -10.66 -1.86 -7.82
CA GLN A 203 -11.37 -1.79 -9.10
C GLN A 203 -12.62 -2.67 -9.11
N GLN A 204 -12.55 -3.86 -8.51
CA GLN A 204 -13.72 -4.73 -8.38
C GLN A 204 -14.76 -4.11 -7.47
N ASP A 205 -14.33 -3.56 -6.34
CA ASP A 205 -15.22 -2.94 -5.35
C ASP A 205 -15.94 -1.72 -5.94
N ASN A 206 -15.24 -0.91 -6.75
CA ASN A 206 -15.88 0.19 -7.46
C ASN A 206 -16.85 -0.31 -8.55
N ALA A 207 -16.48 -1.36 -9.30
CA ALA A 207 -17.38 -1.97 -10.28
C ALA A 207 -18.65 -2.55 -9.61
N ASP A 208 -18.50 -3.14 -8.42
CA ASP A 208 -19.63 -3.62 -7.62
C ASP A 208 -20.53 -2.47 -7.17
N ALA A 209 -19.96 -1.34 -6.75
CA ALA A 209 -20.70 -0.14 -6.41
C ALA A 209 -21.44 0.44 -7.63
N MET A 210 -20.82 0.42 -8.81
CA MET A 210 -21.42 0.81 -10.08
C MET A 210 -22.63 -0.08 -10.43
N VAL A 211 -22.50 -1.41 -10.37
CA VAL A 211 -23.62 -2.34 -10.64
C VAL A 211 -24.73 -2.19 -9.60
N THR A 212 -24.37 -1.98 -8.33
CA THR A 212 -25.34 -1.75 -7.25
C THR A 212 -26.13 -0.47 -7.50
N PHE A 213 -25.45 0.62 -7.86
CA PHE A 213 -26.11 1.87 -8.26
C PHE A 213 -27.07 1.64 -9.42
N ALA A 214 -26.63 0.97 -10.48
CA ALA A 214 -27.45 0.68 -11.66
C ALA A 214 -28.75 -0.08 -11.33
N LYS A 215 -28.77 -0.85 -10.25
CA LYS A 215 -29.94 -1.61 -9.77
C LYS A 215 -30.89 -0.81 -8.86
N SER A 216 -30.53 0.42 -8.51
CA SER A 216 -31.33 1.26 -7.61
C SER A 216 -32.68 1.65 -8.23
N ALA A 217 -33.68 1.89 -7.38
CA ALA A 217 -34.98 2.38 -7.84
C ALA A 217 -34.83 3.74 -8.52
N GLY A 218 -35.59 3.96 -9.60
CA GLY A 218 -35.56 5.22 -10.37
C GLY A 218 -34.51 5.29 -11.48
N ILE A 219 -33.61 4.29 -11.57
CA ILE A 219 -32.61 4.20 -12.64
C ILE A 219 -33.26 3.68 -13.93
N THR A 220 -33.23 4.49 -14.99
CA THR A 220 -33.97 4.23 -16.25
C THR A 220 -33.17 3.46 -17.30
N ASN A 221 -31.83 3.50 -17.25
CA ASN A 221 -30.93 2.89 -18.25
C ASN A 221 -29.99 1.81 -17.65
N LYS A 222 -30.49 1.07 -16.65
CA LYS A 222 -29.74 0.07 -15.87
C LYS A 222 -28.81 -0.82 -16.70
N ASP A 223 -29.29 -1.39 -17.80
CA ASP A 223 -28.49 -2.34 -18.59
C ASP A 223 -27.24 -1.69 -19.19
N ALA A 224 -27.33 -0.43 -19.61
CA ALA A 224 -26.18 0.33 -20.14
C ALA A 224 -25.16 0.63 -19.04
N LEU A 225 -25.62 0.98 -17.83
CA LEU A 225 -24.75 1.18 -16.67
C LEU A 225 -24.05 -0.12 -16.26
N ILE A 226 -24.77 -1.24 -16.20
CA ILE A 226 -24.18 -2.55 -15.89
C ILE A 226 -23.14 -2.94 -16.95
N ALA A 227 -23.45 -2.76 -18.23
CA ALA A 227 -22.49 -3.02 -19.31
C ALA A 227 -21.23 -2.15 -19.19
N ASN A 228 -21.38 -0.88 -18.81
CA ASN A 228 -20.25 0.00 -18.54
C ASN A 228 -19.42 -0.46 -17.32
N ALA A 229 -20.07 -0.86 -16.23
CA ALA A 229 -19.38 -1.40 -15.05
C ALA A 229 -18.61 -2.69 -15.34
N VAL A 230 -19.15 -3.56 -16.19
CA VAL A 230 -18.46 -4.76 -16.71
C VAL A 230 -17.22 -4.37 -17.50
N ALA A 231 -17.34 -3.42 -18.44
CA ALA A 231 -16.20 -2.92 -19.21
C ALA A 231 -15.14 -2.28 -18.30
N TYR A 232 -15.56 -1.48 -17.32
CA TYR A 232 -14.69 -0.89 -16.31
C TYR A 232 -13.98 -1.96 -15.47
N ARG A 233 -14.65 -3.05 -15.08
CA ARG A 233 -14.03 -4.16 -14.33
C ARG A 233 -12.92 -4.84 -15.11
N GLN A 234 -13.05 -4.91 -16.43
CA GLN A 234 -12.11 -5.55 -17.35
C GLN A 234 -11.02 -4.60 -17.85
N HIS A 235 -11.17 -3.30 -17.63
CA HIS A 235 -10.20 -2.30 -18.03
C HIS A 235 -8.82 -2.58 -17.38
N PRO A 236 -7.72 -2.50 -18.13
CA PRO A 236 -6.40 -2.67 -17.54
C PRO A 236 -6.12 -1.60 -16.48
N ARG A 237 -5.30 -1.94 -15.49
CA ARG A 237 -4.83 -0.97 -14.50
C ARG A 237 -3.48 -0.41 -14.93
N ASN A 238 -3.16 0.81 -14.49
CA ASN A 238 -1.84 1.39 -14.69
C ASN A 238 -0.74 0.46 -14.13
N ALA A 239 0.38 0.35 -14.85
CA ALA A 239 1.57 -0.37 -14.43
C ALA A 239 2.81 0.53 -14.56
N LEU A 240 3.71 0.44 -13.57
CA LEU A 240 4.90 1.29 -13.46
C LEU A 240 6.16 0.44 -13.39
N ASP A 241 7.27 0.97 -13.90
CA ASP A 241 8.60 0.41 -13.67
C ASP A 241 8.95 0.54 -12.19
N ILE A 242 9.15 -0.59 -11.52
CA ILE A 242 9.48 -0.67 -10.09
C ILE A 242 11.00 -0.81 -9.86
N GLY A 243 11.80 -0.58 -10.89
CA GLY A 243 13.26 -0.58 -10.87
C GLY A 243 13.85 -1.57 -11.88
N GLY A 244 14.91 -1.15 -12.55
CA GLY A 244 15.69 -2.00 -13.44
C GLY A 244 14.95 -2.43 -14.72
N GLY A 245 13.93 -1.67 -15.16
CA GLY A 245 13.14 -2.00 -16.35
C GLY A 245 12.06 -3.05 -16.10
N LEU A 246 11.80 -3.41 -14.84
CA LEU A 246 10.76 -4.37 -14.49
C LEU A 246 9.43 -3.65 -14.33
N ILE A 247 8.52 -3.86 -15.29
CA ILE A 247 7.12 -3.45 -15.19
C ILE A 247 6.30 -4.71 -14.92
N PRO A 248 5.83 -4.97 -13.69
CA PRO A 248 5.08 -6.18 -13.37
C PRO A 248 3.64 -6.10 -13.90
N SER A 249 3.02 -7.26 -14.07
CA SER A 249 1.56 -7.38 -14.18
C SER A 249 0.89 -6.88 -12.89
N THR A 250 -0.32 -6.35 -13.02
CA THR A 250 -1.10 -5.87 -11.88
C THR A 250 -1.78 -7.04 -11.16
N PRO A 251 -1.71 -7.14 -9.81
CA PRO A 251 -2.31 -8.24 -9.07
C PRO A 251 -3.83 -8.36 -9.28
N PHE A 252 -4.33 -9.59 -9.28
CA PHE A 252 -5.77 -9.87 -9.32
C PHE A 252 -6.40 -9.83 -7.93
N CYS A 253 -7.59 -9.25 -7.82
CA CYS A 253 -8.40 -9.32 -6.61
C CYS A 253 -8.68 -10.78 -6.21
N GLN A 254 -8.51 -11.09 -4.92
CA GLN A 254 -8.70 -12.43 -4.33
C GLN A 254 -9.99 -12.53 -3.51
N LYS A 255 -11.01 -11.76 -3.91
CA LYS A 255 -12.33 -11.73 -3.27
C LYS A 255 -13.39 -11.96 -4.34
N ALA A 256 -14.49 -12.63 -3.97
CA ALA A 256 -15.66 -12.74 -4.83
C ALA A 256 -16.32 -11.36 -5.02
N PRO A 257 -16.86 -11.04 -6.20
CA PRO A 257 -17.65 -9.83 -6.38
C PRO A 257 -18.97 -9.92 -5.60
N GLN A 258 -19.52 -8.78 -5.23
CA GLN A 258 -20.83 -8.69 -4.59
C GLN A 258 -21.97 -8.95 -5.59
N ASN A 259 -21.79 -8.50 -6.83
CA ASN A 259 -22.77 -8.60 -7.90
C ASN A 259 -22.41 -9.70 -8.89
N ALA A 260 -23.39 -10.56 -9.22
CA ALA A 260 -23.19 -11.71 -10.07
C ALA A 260 -22.77 -11.36 -11.51
N GLU A 261 -23.10 -10.15 -11.98
CA GLU A 261 -22.69 -9.61 -13.28
C GLU A 261 -21.17 -9.50 -13.43
N LEU A 262 -20.43 -9.48 -12.31
CA LEU A 262 -18.97 -9.39 -12.29
C LEU A 262 -18.29 -10.74 -12.06
N ASN A 263 -19.05 -11.83 -11.93
CA ASN A 263 -18.49 -13.16 -11.67
C ASN A 263 -17.48 -13.57 -12.76
N GLY A 264 -16.27 -13.93 -12.33
CA GLY A 264 -15.18 -14.34 -13.22
C GLY A 264 -14.53 -13.21 -14.02
N LEU A 265 -14.99 -11.96 -13.87
CA LEU A 265 -14.36 -10.81 -14.52
C LEU A 265 -13.13 -10.35 -13.74
N VAL A 266 -12.06 -10.07 -14.48
CA VAL A 266 -10.79 -9.58 -13.94
C VAL A 266 -10.29 -8.40 -14.74
N ASN A 267 -9.41 -7.61 -14.13
CA ASN A 267 -8.75 -6.51 -14.81
C ASN A 267 -7.85 -7.04 -15.91
N GLY A 268 -7.83 -6.34 -17.03
CA GLY A 268 -6.84 -6.58 -18.07
C GLY A 268 -5.42 -6.32 -17.55
N GLN A 269 -4.46 -6.82 -18.31
CA GLN A 269 -3.05 -6.50 -18.14
C GLN A 269 -2.62 -5.63 -19.31
N LEU A 270 -1.85 -4.58 -19.05
CA LEU A 270 -1.33 -3.71 -20.10
C LEU A 270 -0.31 -4.45 -20.97
N ASP A 271 -0.26 -4.11 -22.25
CA ASP A 271 0.81 -4.61 -23.12
C ASP A 271 2.19 -4.16 -22.61
N GLY A 272 3.17 -5.07 -22.65
CA GLY A 272 4.55 -4.77 -22.23
C GLY A 272 4.85 -4.99 -20.75
N VAL A 273 3.85 -5.32 -19.92
CA VAL A 273 4.12 -5.82 -18.56
C VAL A 273 4.77 -7.21 -18.61
N ASN A 274 5.49 -7.56 -17.57
CA ASN A 274 6.04 -8.90 -17.38
C ASN A 274 4.90 -9.85 -16.94
N PRO A 275 4.52 -10.84 -17.77
CA PRO A 275 3.39 -11.73 -17.46
C PRO A 275 3.70 -12.75 -16.36
N GLY A 276 4.98 -12.90 -15.98
CA GLY A 276 5.41 -13.84 -14.94
C GLY A 276 5.66 -13.18 -13.60
N ILE A 277 5.50 -11.86 -13.47
CA ILE A 277 5.71 -11.11 -12.22
C ILE A 277 4.50 -10.22 -11.97
N PHE A 278 3.98 -10.26 -10.75
CA PHE A 278 2.82 -9.47 -10.33
C PHE A 278 3.22 -8.51 -9.21
N GLY A 279 2.73 -7.28 -9.23
CA GLY A 279 3.03 -6.30 -8.19
C GLY A 279 2.78 -4.85 -8.61
N GLY A 280 3.40 -3.93 -7.88
CA GLY A 280 3.31 -2.50 -8.13
C GLY A 280 4.09 -1.68 -7.10
N PRO A 281 4.04 -0.35 -7.13
CA PRO A 281 4.85 0.50 -6.26
C PRO A 281 4.64 0.30 -4.75
N LYS A 282 3.46 -0.17 -4.34
CA LYS A 282 3.10 -0.45 -2.94
C LYS A 282 3.00 -1.94 -2.62
N PHE A 283 3.32 -2.82 -3.58
CA PHE A 283 3.16 -4.25 -3.45
C PHE A 283 4.49 -4.94 -3.67
N THR A 284 4.90 -5.81 -2.74
CA THR A 284 6.05 -6.67 -2.96
C THR A 284 5.83 -7.48 -4.24
N PRO A 285 6.73 -7.40 -5.22
CA PRO A 285 6.60 -8.19 -6.43
C PRO A 285 6.63 -9.68 -6.10
N VAL A 286 5.78 -10.45 -6.75
CA VAL A 286 5.70 -11.91 -6.61
C VAL A 286 5.79 -12.56 -7.99
N ALA A 287 6.28 -13.79 -8.04
CA ALA A 287 6.27 -14.57 -9.27
C ALA A 287 4.87 -15.14 -9.54
N PHE A 288 4.59 -15.43 -10.81
CA PHE A 288 3.45 -16.26 -11.17
C PHE A 288 3.52 -17.60 -10.44
N GLY A 289 2.40 -18.01 -9.83
CA GLY A 289 2.35 -19.07 -8.83
C GLY A 289 1.85 -18.61 -7.47
N ASP A 290 1.99 -17.31 -7.18
CA ASP A 290 1.34 -16.68 -6.01
C ASP A 290 -0.18 -16.58 -6.23
N PRO A 291 -1.05 -16.70 -5.20
CA PRO A 291 -2.49 -16.52 -5.35
C PRO A 291 -2.89 -15.27 -6.13
N VAL A 292 -2.23 -14.13 -5.92
CA VAL A 292 -2.60 -12.87 -6.60
C VAL A 292 -2.23 -12.84 -8.09
N SER A 293 -1.48 -13.84 -8.57
CA SER A 293 -1.11 -13.99 -9.97
C SER A 293 -2.18 -14.69 -10.82
N CYS A 294 -3.25 -15.18 -10.18
CA CYS A 294 -4.42 -15.73 -10.86
C CYS A 294 -5.74 -15.08 -10.40
N PRO A 295 -6.78 -15.09 -11.25
CA PRO A 295 -8.12 -14.68 -10.86
C PRO A 295 -8.61 -15.38 -9.58
N PHE A 296 -9.45 -14.72 -8.79
CA PHE A 296 -10.06 -15.33 -7.61
C PHE A 296 -10.69 -16.69 -7.92
N GLY A 297 -10.42 -17.68 -7.07
CA GLY A 297 -10.92 -19.05 -7.23
C GLY A 297 -10.22 -19.88 -8.32
N LYS A 298 -9.19 -19.32 -8.98
CA LYS A 298 -8.34 -20.04 -9.93
C LYS A 298 -7.02 -20.46 -9.30
N THR A 299 -6.51 -21.60 -9.76
CA THR A 299 -5.22 -22.14 -9.30
C THR A 299 -4.14 -21.90 -10.36
N PRO A 300 -2.98 -21.33 -10.02
CA PRO A 300 -1.89 -21.15 -10.98
C PRO A 300 -1.23 -22.49 -11.33
N ASP A 301 -1.03 -22.71 -12.62
CA ASP A 301 -0.15 -23.74 -13.18
C ASP A 301 1.13 -23.08 -13.70
N VAL A 302 2.18 -23.15 -12.88
CA VAL A 302 3.48 -22.55 -13.18
C VAL A 302 4.20 -23.22 -14.36
N SER A 303 3.80 -24.45 -14.74
CA SER A 303 4.42 -25.19 -15.84
C SER A 303 3.95 -24.70 -17.22
N THR A 304 2.73 -24.16 -17.28
CA THR A 304 2.10 -23.65 -18.50
C THR A 304 1.91 -22.12 -18.48
N CYS A 305 2.10 -21.49 -17.31
CA CYS A 305 1.75 -20.10 -17.05
C CYS A 305 0.27 -19.82 -17.37
N THR A 306 -0.62 -20.65 -16.81
CA THR A 306 -2.08 -20.53 -16.93
C THR A 306 -2.76 -20.62 -15.57
N CYS A 307 -4.00 -20.15 -15.50
CA CYS A 307 -4.85 -20.23 -14.31
C CYS A 307 -6.02 -21.17 -14.61
N ASN A 308 -6.22 -22.19 -13.77
CA ASN A 308 -7.24 -23.24 -13.96
C ASN A 308 -8.39 -23.10 -12.97
#